data_AF-A0AAV4G4S3-F1
#
_entry.id   AF-A0AAV4G4S3-F1
#
_cell.length_a   1.000
_cell.length_b   1.000
_cell.length_c   1.000
_cell.angle_alpha   90.00
_cell.angle_beta   90.00
_cell.angle_gamma   90.00
#
_symmetry.space_group_name_H-M   'P 1'
#
loop_
_entity.id
_entity.type
_entity.pdbx_description
1 polymer ?
#
loop_
_entity_poly.entity_id
_entity_poly.type
_entity_poly.pdbx_seq_one_letter_code
_entity_poly.pdbx_strand_id
1 'polypeptide(L)'
;MLTNEVKMQRKTKSAELLKHYEEEGDEFIQRIVTADESWLHHYDPESKRQSMEYRHKSSPSPRKFKVVTFVRKVMLTVSGIQKELFIWNF
;
A
#
# COMPACT_ATOMS: atom_id res chain seq x y z
N MET A 1 4.78 14.56 10.20
CA MET A 1 3.84 15.71 10.09
C MET A 1 3.99 16.32 8.71
N LEU A 2 2.91 16.65 7.99
CA LEU A 2 3.01 17.27 6.65
C LEU A 2 3.52 18.71 6.74
N THR A 3 4.33 19.13 5.76
CA THR A 3 4.77 20.54 5.63
C THR A 3 3.58 21.45 5.27
N ASN A 4 3.68 22.74 5.59
CA ASN A 4 2.62 23.70 5.28
C ASN A 4 2.39 23.86 3.78
N GLU A 5 3.46 23.76 2.99
CA GLU A 5 3.39 23.80 1.53
C GLU A 5 2.57 22.63 0.98
N VAL A 6 2.85 21.39 1.40
CA VAL A 6 2.09 20.21 0.97
C VAL A 6 0.62 20.31 1.38
N LYS A 7 0.33 20.87 2.57
CA LYS A 7 -1.07 21.10 3.00
C LYS A 7 -1.78 22.10 2.06
N MET A 8 -1.10 23.19 1.70
CA MET A 8 -1.68 24.19 0.80
C MET A 8 -1.91 23.62 -0.60
N GLN A 9 -0.93 22.91 -1.15
CA GLN A 9 -1.04 22.24 -2.45
C GLN A 9 -2.22 21.26 -2.48
N ARG A 10 -2.36 20.43 -1.43
CA ARG A 10 -3.50 19.51 -1.30
C ARG A 10 -4.84 20.24 -1.25
N LYS A 11 -4.94 21.32 -0.46
CA LYS A 11 -6.17 22.12 -0.35
C LYS A 11 -6.56 22.72 -1.70
N THR A 12 -5.61 23.32 -2.42
CA THR A 12 -5.85 23.91 -3.74
C THR A 12 -6.34 22.85 -4.73
N LYS A 13 -5.65 21.71 -4.81
CA LYS A 13 -6.05 20.62 -5.72
C LYS A 13 -7.41 20.03 -5.36
N SER A 14 -7.72 19.85 -4.08
CA SER A 14 -9.05 19.39 -3.65
C SER A 14 -10.17 20.36 -4.03
N ALA A 15 -9.94 21.68 -3.93
CA ALA A 15 -10.93 22.69 -4.32
C ALA A 15 -11.18 22.69 -5.83
N GLU A 16 -10.12 22.55 -6.65
CA GLU A 16 -10.24 22.41 -8.10
C GLU A 16 -11.07 21.17 -8.49
N LEU A 17 -10.74 20.00 -7.91
CA LEU A 17 -11.46 18.75 -8.18
C LEU A 17 -12.92 18.80 -7.71
N LEU A 18 -13.20 19.45 -6.58
CA LEU A 18 -14.56 19.64 -6.09
C LEU A 18 -15.39 20.47 -7.07
N LYS A 19 -14.83 21.55 -7.61
CA LYS A 19 -15.53 22.40 -8.59
C LYS A 19 -15.92 21.59 -9.84
N HIS A 20 -15.02 20.76 -10.37
CA HIS A 20 -15.33 19.89 -11.50
C HIS A 20 -16.44 18.89 -11.18
N TYR A 21 -16.42 18.32 -9.97
CA TYR A 21 -17.49 17.43 -9.52
C TYR A 21 -18.83 18.17 -9.34
N GLU A 22 -18.85 19.41 -8.86
CA GLU A 22 -20.06 20.21 -8.74
C GLU A 22 -20.67 20.56 -10.11
N GLU A 23 -19.85 20.70 -11.15
CA GLU A 23 -20.27 21.01 -12.52
C GLU A 23 -20.75 19.76 -13.30
N GLU A 24 -20.04 18.64 -13.18
CA GLU A 24 -20.23 17.44 -14.03
C GLU A 24 -20.78 16.22 -13.26
N GLY A 25 -20.81 16.25 -11.93
CA GLY A 25 -21.32 15.18 -11.07
C GLY A 25 -20.59 13.85 -11.26
N ASP A 26 -21.36 12.75 -11.31
CA ASP A 26 -20.81 11.39 -11.45
C ASP A 26 -20.11 11.15 -12.79
N GLU A 27 -20.41 11.91 -13.84
CA GLU A 27 -19.71 11.76 -15.13
C GLU A 27 -18.23 12.09 -15.01
N PHE A 28 -17.88 13.07 -14.17
CA PHE A 28 -16.48 13.40 -13.87
C PHE A 28 -15.76 12.21 -13.23
N ILE A 29 -16.39 11.57 -12.24
CA ILE A 29 -15.80 10.42 -11.53
C ILE A 29 -15.62 9.22 -12.46
N GLN A 30 -16.59 8.96 -13.35
CA GLN A 30 -16.53 7.84 -14.29
C GLN A 30 -15.40 7.94 -15.31
N ARG A 31 -14.90 9.16 -15.59
CA ARG A 31 -13.77 9.40 -16.49
C ARG A 31 -12.41 9.29 -15.80
N ILE A 32 -12.37 9.27 -14.47
CA ILE A 32 -11.12 9.16 -13.71
C ILE A 32 -10.66 7.70 -13.71
N VAL A 33 -9.50 7.46 -14.32
CA VAL A 33 -8.74 6.21 -14.18
C VAL A 33 -7.71 6.43 -13.07
N THR A 34 -7.74 5.59 -12.04
CA THR A 34 -6.71 5.57 -10.99
C THR A 34 -5.73 4.45 -11.25
N ALA A 35 -4.47 4.65 -10.84
CA ALA A 35 -3.46 3.61 -10.84
C ALA A 35 -2.55 3.79 -9.62
N ASP A 36 -2.17 2.68 -8.98
CA ASP A 36 -1.24 2.65 -7.86
C ASP A 36 -0.36 1.40 -7.92
N GLU A 37 0.83 1.48 -7.33
CA GLU A 37 1.77 0.38 -7.24
C GLU A 37 1.93 -0.05 -5.79
N SER A 38 1.67 -1.33 -5.50
CA SER A 38 1.84 -1.90 -4.18
C SER A 38 2.81 -3.06 -4.19
N TRP A 39 3.55 -3.24 -3.10
CA TRP A 39 4.46 -4.37 -2.95
C TRP A 39 3.72 -5.55 -2.33
N LEU A 40 3.59 -6.65 -3.10
CA LEU A 40 3.07 -7.89 -2.56
C LEU A 40 4.21 -8.77 -2.05
N HIS A 41 4.20 -9.01 -0.74
CA HIS A 41 5.14 -9.92 -0.10
C HIS A 41 4.58 -11.34 -0.10
N HIS A 42 5.31 -12.30 -0.66
CA HIS A 42 4.92 -13.72 -0.64
C HIS A 42 4.95 -14.34 0.77
N TYR A 43 5.69 -13.71 1.69
CA TYR A 43 5.87 -14.18 3.06
C TYR A 43 5.61 -13.02 4.01
N ASP A 44 4.68 -13.20 4.94
CA ASP A 44 4.54 -12.33 6.11
C ASP A 44 5.49 -12.87 7.18
N PRO A 45 6.65 -12.23 7.43
CA PRO A 45 7.54 -12.71 8.47
C PRO A 45 6.85 -12.54 9.81
N GLU A 46 6.68 -13.65 10.54
CA GLU A 46 6.33 -13.60 11.95
C GLU A 46 7.17 -12.53 12.63
N SER A 47 6.50 -11.53 13.18
CA SER A 47 7.15 -10.45 13.89
C SER A 47 8.00 -11.02 15.02
N LYS A 48 9.05 -10.32 15.44
CA LYS A 48 9.90 -10.73 16.56
C LYS A 48 9.07 -11.08 17.82
N ARG A 49 7.90 -10.45 17.99
CA ARG A 49 6.93 -10.72 19.06
C ARG A 49 6.18 -12.04 18.86
N GLN A 50 5.77 -12.36 17.63
CA GLN A 50 5.13 -13.64 17.30
C GLN A 50 6.13 -14.79 17.39
N SER A 51 7.39 -14.57 16.99
CA SER A 51 8.45 -15.57 17.06
C SER A 51 9.09 -15.72 18.45
N MET A 52 8.51 -15.13 19.51
CA MET A 52 9.05 -15.26 20.86
C MET A 52 8.56 -16.56 21.51
N GLU A 53 9.44 -17.55 21.55
CA GLU A 53 9.25 -18.73 22.37
C GLU A 53 9.83 -18.50 23.77
N TYR A 54 9.04 -18.74 24.82
CA TYR A 54 9.55 -18.81 26.20
C TYR A 54 10.30 -20.13 26.40
N ARG A 55 11.59 -20.07 26.74
CA ARG A 55 12.45 -21.26 26.89
C ARG A 55 13.30 -21.20 28.16
N HIS A 56 13.69 -22.37 28.65
CA HIS A 56 14.56 -22.52 29.82
C HIS A 56 16.01 -22.10 29.50
N LYS A 57 16.76 -21.60 30.49
CA LYS A 57 18.13 -21.09 30.33
C LYS A 57 19.12 -22.12 29.79
N SER A 58 18.86 -23.41 30.00
CA SER A 58 19.69 -24.52 29.50
C SER A 58 19.34 -24.99 28.09
N SER A 59 18.36 -24.37 27.42
CA SER A 59 17.94 -24.80 26.08
C SER A 59 18.92 -24.34 24.99
N PRO A 60 19.09 -25.12 23.91
CA PRO A 60 19.88 -24.70 22.75
C PRO A 60 19.34 -23.41 22.13
N SER A 61 20.22 -22.59 21.54
CA SER A 61 19.84 -21.34 20.90
C SER A 61 18.84 -21.59 19.77
N PRO A 62 17.72 -20.85 19.71
CA PRO A 62 16.72 -21.06 18.68
C PRO A 62 17.30 -20.75 17.30
N ARG A 63 17.11 -21.69 16.38
CA ARG A 63 17.53 -21.57 14.98
C ARG A 63 16.61 -20.58 14.28
N LYS A 64 16.98 -19.31 14.29
CA LYS A 64 16.24 -18.29 13.55
C LYS A 64 16.49 -18.52 12.06
N PHE A 65 15.45 -18.84 11.30
CA PHE A 65 15.52 -18.75 9.85
C PHE A 65 15.88 -17.30 9.51
N LYS A 66 17.03 -17.10 8.87
CA LYS A 66 17.40 -15.76 8.37
C LYS A 66 16.35 -15.41 7.32
N VAL A 67 15.54 -14.39 7.61
CA VAL A 67 14.60 -13.83 6.65
C VAL A 67 15.40 -13.22 5.51
N VAL A 68 15.61 -13.98 4.44
CA VAL A 68 16.05 -13.43 3.17
C VAL A 68 14.79 -12.85 2.53
N THR A 69 14.48 -11.59 2.81
CA THR A 69 13.33 -10.84 2.25
C THR A 69 13.39 -10.64 0.73
N PHE A 70 14.34 -11.27 0.04
CA PHE A 70 14.67 -10.98 -1.35
C PHE A 70 14.10 -11.99 -2.36
N VAL A 71 13.60 -13.15 -1.92
CA VAL A 71 13.39 -14.24 -2.90
C VAL A 71 12.12 -14.07 -3.74
N ARG A 72 11.06 -13.41 -3.27
CA ARG A 72 9.80 -13.22 -4.04
C ARG A 72 9.02 -11.97 -3.58
N LYS A 73 9.46 -10.78 -4.01
CA LYS A 73 8.60 -9.58 -4.00
C LYS A 73 8.03 -9.43 -5.40
N VAL A 74 6.71 -9.36 -5.49
CA VAL A 74 6.03 -9.04 -6.75
C VAL A 74 5.51 -7.61 -6.64
N MET A 75 5.79 -6.80 -7.66
CA MET A 75 5.19 -5.47 -7.76
C MET A 75 3.79 -5.64 -8.36
N LEU A 76 2.79 -5.22 -7.60
CA LEU A 76 1.40 -5.23 -8.03
C LEU A 76 1.08 -3.85 -8.59
N THR A 77 0.75 -3.78 -9.87
CA THR A 77 0.17 -2.57 -10.45
C THR A 77 -1.34 -2.73 -10.51
N VAL A 78 -2.04 -1.87 -9.79
CA VAL A 78 -3.50 -1.85 -9.71
C VAL A 78 -3.98 -0.63 -10.47
N SER A 79 -4.80 -0.80 -11.48
CA SER A 79 -5.50 0.31 -12.13
C SER A 79 -7.00 0.07 -12.12
N GLY A 80 -7.80 1.13 -12.08
CA GLY A 80 -9.24 0.96 -12.02
C GLY A 80 -10.04 2.18 -12.42
N ILE A 81 -11.25 1.92 -12.89
CA ILE A 81 -12.34 2.88 -13.00
C ILE A 81 -13.29 2.59 -11.81
N GLN A 82 -14.17 3.52 -11.44
CA GLN A 82 -15.09 3.42 -10.29
C GLN A 82 -15.84 2.06 -10.14
N LYS A 83 -15.93 1.25 -11.20
CA LYS A 83 -16.62 -0.06 -11.20
C LYS A 83 -15.75 -1.27 -11.53
N GLU A 84 -14.50 -1.08 -11.96
CA GLU A 84 -13.65 -2.18 -12.45
C GLU A 84 -12.21 -2.05 -11.98
N LEU A 85 -11.70 -3.12 -11.39
CA LEU A 85 -10.32 -3.25 -10.94
C LEU A 85 -9.54 -4.11 -11.94
N PHE A 86 -8.47 -3.57 -12.49
CA PHE A 86 -7.51 -4.25 -13.34
C PHE A 86 -6.24 -4.53 -12.53
N ILE A 87 -5.90 -5.81 -12.43
CA ILE A 87 -4.69 -6.28 -11.74
C ILE A 87 -3.72 -6.81 -12.78
N TRP A 88 -2.54 -6.22 -12.85
CA TRP A 88 -1.45 -6.68 -13.71
C TRP A 88 -0.28 -7.20 -12.84
N ASN A 89 0.26 -8.36 -13.21
CA ASN A 89 1.46 -8.93 -12.60
C ASN A 89 2.54 -9.03 -13.70
N PHE A 90 3.72 -8.47 -13.44
CA PHE A 90 4.91 -8.59 -14.30
C PHE A 90 5.83 -9.73 -13.82
#